data_AF-A0A2M9NT64-F1
#
_entry.id   AF-A0A2M9NT64-F1
#
_cell.length_a   1.000
_cell.length_b   1.000
_cell.length_c   1.000
_cell.angle_alpha   90.00
_cell.angle_beta   90.00
_cell.angle_gamma   90.00
#
_symmetry.space_group_name_H-M   'P 1'
#
loop_
_entity.id
_entity.type
_entity.pdbx_description
1 polymer ?
#
loop_
_entity_poly.entity_id
_entity_poly.type
_entity_poly.pdbx_seq_one_letter_code
_entity_poly.pdbx_strand_id
1 'polypeptide(L)'
;MVWLILVSIGLIAGTIGSLVGLGGGIIIVPSLLYFGTSTHMIDELTPQVAVGVSTVIMIFTGLSSTLAYVKHKVVDYKAGLIFFIGSAPGGIIGAYVNKSLNIEAFSLYFGMFMVFMAIVLLVKDRLKPMIFKPGKGKIVKTHKMESGQAFTYGYHPLAAVLISFVVGFSSGLFGIGGGAL
;
A
#
# COMPACT_ATOMS: atom_id res chain seq x y z
N MET A 1 -26.80 12.68 -4.60
CA MET A 1 -25.91 12.43 -5.75
C MET A 1 -24.47 12.14 -5.31
N VAL A 2 -23.87 12.97 -4.44
CA VAL A 2 -22.51 12.79 -3.90
C VAL A 2 -22.27 11.39 -3.30
N TRP A 3 -23.20 10.85 -2.51
CA TRP A 3 -23.09 9.51 -1.93
C TRP A 3 -22.94 8.39 -2.97
N LEU A 4 -23.65 8.47 -4.10
CA LEU A 4 -23.53 7.48 -5.18
C LEU A 4 -22.12 7.52 -5.78
N ILE A 5 -21.57 8.72 -5.99
CA ILE A 5 -20.21 8.91 -6.51
C ILE A 5 -19.18 8.32 -5.54
N LEU A 6 -19.30 8.60 -4.24
CA LEU A 6 -18.38 8.08 -3.21
C LEU A 6 -18.43 6.55 -3.13
N VAL A 7 -19.63 5.95 -3.19
CA VAL A 7 -19.79 4.50 -3.21
C VAL A 7 -19.16 3.91 -4.47
N SER A 8 -19.38 4.51 -5.65
CA SER A 8 -18.75 4.06 -6.89
C SER A 8 -17.23 4.14 -6.84
N ILE A 9 -16.66 5.24 -6.33
CA ILE A 9 -15.21 5.39 -6.16
C ILE A 9 -14.68 4.32 -5.21
N GLY A 10 -15.32 4.12 -4.05
CA GLY A 10 -14.91 3.11 -3.08
C GLY A 10 -14.94 1.69 -3.66
N LEU A 11 -15.98 1.37 -4.44
CA LEU A 11 -16.13 0.06 -5.07
C LEU A 11 -15.06 -0.16 -6.15
N ILE A 12 -14.88 0.81 -7.07
CA ILE A 12 -13.86 0.73 -8.12
C ILE A 12 -12.46 0.67 -7.52
N ALA A 13 -12.15 1.56 -6.57
CA ALA A 13 -10.84 1.62 -5.95
C ALA A 13 -10.55 0.41 -5.08
N GLY A 14 -11.54 -0.13 -4.36
CA GLY A 14 -11.41 -1.35 -3.56
C GLY A 14 -11.20 -2.58 -4.43
N THR A 15 -11.95 -2.73 -5.53
CA THR A 15 -11.79 -3.85 -6.47
C THR A 15 -10.44 -3.77 -7.18
N ILE A 16 -10.10 -2.65 -7.81
CA ILE A 16 -8.81 -2.50 -8.50
C ILE A 16 -7.65 -2.58 -7.50
N GLY A 17 -7.79 -1.93 -6.35
CA GLY A 17 -6.79 -1.91 -5.29
C GLY A 17 -6.49 -3.30 -4.72
N SER A 18 -7.51 -4.15 -4.58
CA SER A 18 -7.33 -5.54 -4.11
C SER A 18 -6.77 -6.46 -5.21
N LEU A 19 -7.17 -6.27 -6.47
CA LEU A 19 -6.63 -7.05 -7.59
C LEU A 19 -5.15 -6.78 -7.85
N VAL A 20 -4.75 -5.51 -7.82
CA VAL A 20 -3.36 -5.10 -8.06
C VAL A 20 -2.52 -5.19 -6.78
N GLY A 21 -3.15 -5.39 -5.62
CA GLY A 21 -2.48 -5.48 -4.31
C GLY A 21 -2.04 -4.13 -3.74
N LEU A 22 -2.47 -3.02 -4.32
CA LEU A 22 -2.06 -1.65 -3.97
C LEU A 22 -2.86 -1.05 -2.78
N GLY A 23 -3.92 -1.72 -2.32
CA GLY A 23 -4.80 -1.23 -1.24
C GLY A 23 -5.73 -0.08 -1.64
N GLY A 24 -5.81 0.29 -2.92
CA GLY A 24 -6.79 1.26 -3.45
C GLY A 24 -6.48 2.73 -3.16
N GLY A 25 -5.54 3.04 -2.26
CA GLY A 25 -5.24 4.41 -1.84
C GLY A 25 -4.73 5.34 -2.95
N ILE A 26 -4.05 4.77 -3.97
CA ILE A 26 -3.64 5.49 -5.19
C ILE A 26 -4.83 6.08 -5.94
N ILE A 27 -6.01 5.47 -5.82
CA ILE A 27 -7.24 5.95 -6.46
C ILE A 27 -8.05 6.77 -5.47
N ILE A 28 -8.19 6.34 -4.21
CA ILE A 28 -9.05 6.97 -3.21
C ILE A 28 -8.58 8.39 -2.88
N VAL A 29 -7.30 8.58 -2.57
CA VAL A 29 -6.79 9.87 -2.07
C VAL A 29 -6.91 10.98 -3.12
N PRO A 30 -6.44 10.81 -4.38
CA PRO A 30 -6.64 11.83 -5.42
C PRO A 30 -8.11 12.07 -5.72
N SER A 31 -8.93 11.01 -5.72
CA SER A 31 -10.36 11.13 -6.03
C SER A 31 -11.07 11.97 -4.96
N LEU A 32 -10.84 11.66 -3.68
CA LEU A 32 -11.41 12.42 -2.57
C LEU A 32 -10.95 13.88 -2.60
N LEU A 33 -9.65 14.14 -2.82
CA LEU A 33 -9.13 15.50 -2.96
C LEU A 33 -9.81 16.24 -4.11
N TYR A 34 -9.93 15.62 -5.29
CA TYR A 34 -10.58 16.23 -6.45
C TYR A 34 -12.04 16.63 -6.16
N PHE A 35 -12.83 15.73 -5.57
CA PHE A 35 -14.25 16.02 -5.27
C PHE A 35 -14.44 16.97 -4.08
N GLY A 36 -13.53 16.95 -3.10
CA GLY A 36 -13.58 17.82 -1.93
C GLY A 36 -13.09 19.23 -2.22
N THR A 37 -11.92 19.41 -2.83
CA THR A 37 -11.29 20.73 -3.01
C THR A 37 -11.73 21.42 -4.29
N SER A 38 -11.85 20.69 -5.41
CA SER A 38 -12.10 21.32 -6.72
C SER A 38 -13.59 21.56 -6.96
N THR A 39 -14.46 20.65 -6.51
CA THR A 39 -15.90 20.72 -6.77
C THR A 39 -16.70 21.28 -5.57
N HIS A 40 -16.07 21.46 -4.40
CA HIS A 40 -16.72 21.85 -3.13
C HIS A 40 -17.97 20.98 -2.82
N MET A 41 -17.97 19.73 -3.27
CA MET A 41 -19.12 18.82 -3.07
C MET A 41 -19.13 18.17 -1.69
N ILE A 42 -18.02 18.28 -0.96
CA ILE A 42 -17.83 17.73 0.37
C ILE A 42 -17.26 18.86 1.22
N ASP A 43 -18.11 19.44 2.06
CA ASP A 43 -17.68 20.49 2.99
C ASP A 43 -16.60 19.95 3.93
N GLU A 44 -15.59 20.78 4.20
CA GLU A 44 -14.53 20.55 5.19
C GLU A 44 -13.62 19.33 4.96
N LEU A 45 -13.46 18.86 3.72
CA LEU A 45 -12.51 17.79 3.43
C LEU A 45 -11.05 18.31 3.46
N THR A 46 -10.29 17.87 4.46
CA THR A 46 -8.85 18.08 4.53
C THR A 46 -8.07 16.91 3.91
N PRO A 47 -6.84 17.14 3.41
CA PRO A 47 -6.00 16.04 2.92
C PRO A 47 -5.75 14.95 3.96
N GLN A 48 -5.64 15.33 5.23
CA GLN A 48 -5.48 14.43 6.36
C GLN A 48 -6.69 13.50 6.52
N VAL A 49 -7.91 14.02 6.33
CA VAL A 49 -9.14 13.21 6.34
C VAL A 49 -9.15 12.24 5.15
N ALA A 50 -8.79 12.69 3.94
CA ALA A 50 -8.72 11.81 2.77
C ALA A 50 -7.73 10.65 2.97
N VAL A 51 -6.55 10.94 3.53
CA VAL A 51 -5.54 9.94 3.90
C VAL A 51 -6.07 8.97 4.96
N GLY A 52 -6.76 9.48 5.98
CA GLY A 52 -7.38 8.66 7.03
C GLY A 52 -8.43 7.70 6.47
N VAL A 53 -9.35 8.19 5.64
CA VAL A 53 -10.39 7.38 4.98
C VAL A 53 -9.77 6.28 4.12
N SER A 54 -8.77 6.63 3.31
CA SER A 54 -8.03 5.65 2.51
C SER A 54 -7.38 4.57 3.38
N THR A 55 -6.78 4.95 4.51
CA THR A 55 -6.14 4.02 5.44
C THR A 55 -7.14 3.05 6.06
N VAL A 56 -8.33 3.51 6.44
CA VAL A 56 -9.40 2.64 6.91
C VAL A 56 -9.82 1.63 5.85
N ILE A 57 -9.98 2.07 4.60
CA ILE A 57 -10.32 1.18 3.48
C ILE A 57 -9.20 0.15 3.23
N MET A 58 -7.93 0.56 3.37
CA MET A 58 -6.78 -0.35 3.28
C MET A 58 -6.78 -1.46 4.33
N ILE A 59 -7.23 -1.16 5.55
CA ILE A 59 -7.35 -2.18 6.61
C ILE A 59 -8.36 -3.26 6.18
N PHE A 60 -9.54 -2.87 5.69
CA PHE A 60 -10.57 -3.81 5.27
C PHE A 60 -10.18 -4.60 4.02
N THR A 61 -9.59 -3.93 3.02
CA THR A 61 -9.13 -4.60 1.79
C THR A 61 -7.97 -5.57 2.08
N GLY A 62 -6.99 -5.16 2.89
CA GLY A 62 -5.89 -6.01 3.33
C GLY A 62 -6.35 -7.22 4.15
N LEU A 63 -7.31 -7.04 5.05
CA LEU A 63 -7.91 -8.13 5.81
C LEU A 63 -8.65 -9.12 4.89
N SER A 64 -9.44 -8.60 3.94
CA SER A 64 -10.16 -9.41 2.96
C SER A 64 -9.19 -10.25 2.10
N SER A 65 -8.15 -9.63 1.56
CA SER A 65 -7.09 -10.32 0.80
C SER A 65 -6.39 -11.36 1.66
N THR A 66 -6.03 -11.02 2.90
CA THR A 66 -5.37 -11.96 3.83
C THR A 66 -6.25 -13.18 4.08
N LEU A 67 -7.54 -12.99 4.36
CA LEU A 67 -8.48 -14.09 4.60
C LEU A 67 -8.61 -15.01 3.37
N ALA A 68 -8.64 -14.44 2.17
CA ALA A 68 -8.62 -15.21 0.93
C ALA A 68 -7.35 -16.06 0.81
N TYR A 69 -6.16 -15.48 1.03
CA TYR A 69 -4.90 -16.21 0.96
C TYR A 69 -4.74 -17.27 2.07
N VAL A 70 -5.29 -17.03 3.27
CA VAL A 70 -5.32 -18.03 4.35
C VAL A 70 -6.12 -19.26 3.92
N LYS A 71 -7.26 -19.07 3.24
CA LYS A 71 -8.07 -20.18 2.71
C LYS A 71 -7.28 -21.04 1.71
N HIS A 72 -6.37 -20.44 0.95
CA HIS A 72 -5.48 -21.13 0.02
C HIS A 72 -4.18 -21.68 0.66
N LYS A 73 -3.98 -21.51 1.99
CA LYS A 73 -2.80 -21.98 2.73
C LYS A 73 -1.45 -21.51 2.17
N VAL A 74 -1.41 -20.34 1.54
CA VAL A 74 -0.20 -19.75 0.94
C VAL A 74 0.45 -18.65 1.79
N VAL A 75 -0.09 -18.37 2.98
CA VAL A 75 0.38 -17.28 3.85
C VAL A 75 1.63 -17.69 4.64
N ASP A 76 2.71 -16.91 4.51
CA ASP A 76 3.85 -16.99 5.42
C ASP A 76 3.72 -15.97 6.56
N TYR A 77 3.18 -16.42 7.69
CA TYR A 77 3.03 -15.60 8.89
C TYR A 77 4.36 -15.07 9.45
N LYS A 78 5.47 -15.81 9.31
CA LYS A 78 6.77 -15.36 9.82
C LYS A 78 7.30 -14.19 9.01
N ALA A 79 7.19 -14.28 7.68
CA ALA A 79 7.50 -13.16 6.80
C ALA A 79 6.60 -11.98 7.16
N GLY A 80 5.28 -12.18 7.19
CA GLY A 80 4.32 -11.12 7.53
C GLY A 80 4.67 -10.36 8.81
N LEU A 81 5.07 -11.07 9.87
CA LEU A 81 5.48 -10.44 11.13
C LEU A 81 6.77 -9.61 11.03
N ILE A 82 7.75 -10.05 10.23
CA ILE A 82 9.00 -9.30 9.99
C ILE A 82 8.70 -8.00 9.22
N PHE A 83 7.86 -8.06 8.18
CA PHE A 83 7.45 -6.87 7.44
C PHE A 83 6.59 -5.94 8.31
N PHE A 84 5.75 -6.48 9.20
CA PHE A 84 4.97 -5.71 10.16
C PHE A 84 5.84 -4.91 11.14
N ILE A 85 6.92 -5.51 11.67
CA ILE A 85 7.85 -4.82 12.58
C ILE A 85 8.46 -3.56 11.95
N GLY A 86 8.71 -3.57 10.63
CA GLY A 86 9.16 -2.36 9.93
C GLY A 86 8.01 -1.39 9.61
N SER A 87 6.95 -1.90 9.00
CA SER A 87 5.87 -1.06 8.47
C SER A 87 4.98 -0.40 9.53
N ALA A 88 4.74 -1.06 10.67
CA ALA A 88 3.94 -0.49 11.74
C ALA A 88 4.52 0.80 12.34
N PRO A 89 5.79 0.84 12.82
CA PRO A 89 6.38 2.09 13.30
C PRO A 89 6.55 3.11 12.18
N GLY A 90 6.89 2.66 10.96
CA GLY A 90 6.96 3.54 9.79
C GLY A 90 5.63 4.27 9.58
N GLY A 91 4.51 3.54 9.55
CA GLY A 91 3.17 4.10 9.35
C GLY A 91 2.75 5.07 10.44
N ILE A 92 3.04 4.78 11.70
CA ILE A 92 2.75 5.68 12.82
C ILE A 92 3.53 7.00 12.65
N ILE A 93 4.83 6.92 12.34
CA ILE A 93 5.67 8.11 12.13
C ILE A 93 5.20 8.89 10.89
N GLY A 94 4.86 8.20 9.80
CA GLY A 94 4.33 8.83 8.58
C GLY A 94 3.03 9.58 8.84
N ALA A 95 2.11 9.00 9.60
CA ALA A 95 0.85 9.65 10.00
C ALA A 95 1.09 10.87 10.91
N TYR A 96 2.09 10.80 11.80
CA TYR A 96 2.45 11.95 12.63
C TYR A 96 3.03 13.10 11.80
N VAL A 97 3.90 12.78 10.83
CA VAL A 97 4.43 13.77 9.87
C VAL A 97 3.30 14.36 9.03
N ASN A 98 2.37 13.54 8.54
CA ASN A 98 1.21 14.00 7.78
C ASN A 98 0.40 15.08 8.52
N LYS A 99 0.18 14.92 9.83
CA LYS A 99 -0.52 15.90 10.67
C LYS A 99 0.18 17.26 10.72
N SER A 100 1.52 17.28 10.56
CA SER A 100 2.32 18.51 10.58
C SER A 100 2.39 19.23 9.22
N LEU A 101 1.94 18.59 8.14
CA LEU A 101 1.96 19.19 6.80
C LEU A 101 0.75 20.10 6.58
N ASN A 102 1.00 21.30 6.03
CA ASN A 102 -0.07 22.13 5.48
C ASN A 102 -0.54 21.59 4.11
N ILE A 103 -1.65 22.12 3.60
CA ILE A 103 -2.28 21.65 2.36
C ILE A 103 -1.33 21.76 1.15
N GLU A 104 -0.58 22.86 1.06
CA GLU A 104 0.36 23.11 -0.04
C GLU A 104 1.53 22.12 -0.04
N ALA A 105 2.19 21.94 1.11
CA ALA A 105 3.30 20.99 1.22
C ALA A 105 2.82 19.55 1.02
N PHE A 106 1.66 19.19 1.59
CA PHE A 106 1.06 17.87 1.35
C PHE A 106 0.84 17.64 -0.15
N SER A 107 0.20 18.60 -0.84
CA SER A 107 -0.12 18.47 -2.27
C SER A 107 1.14 18.34 -3.13
N LEU A 108 2.19 19.10 -2.80
CA LEU A 108 3.48 19.03 -3.50
C LEU A 108 4.14 17.65 -3.30
N TYR A 109 4.30 17.20 -2.06
CA TYR A 109 4.95 15.91 -1.77
C TYR A 109 4.13 14.73 -2.29
N PHE A 110 2.80 14.80 -2.17
CA PHE A 110 1.89 13.80 -2.71
C PHE A 110 1.98 13.74 -4.24
N GLY A 111 2.02 14.89 -4.92
CA GLY A 111 2.22 14.96 -6.37
C GLY A 111 3.54 14.34 -6.82
N MET A 112 4.66 14.68 -6.15
CA MET A 112 5.96 14.06 -6.41
C MET A 112 5.93 12.55 -6.19
N PHE A 113 5.30 12.11 -5.10
CA PHE A 113 5.13 10.69 -4.80
C PHE A 113 4.32 9.99 -5.89
N MET A 114 3.21 10.58 -6.35
CA MET A 114 2.39 10.01 -7.42
C MET A 114 3.16 9.88 -8.75
N VAL A 115 3.96 10.88 -9.12
CA VAL A 115 4.83 10.79 -10.31
C VAL A 115 5.87 9.68 -10.15
N PHE A 116 6.50 9.59 -8.97
CA PHE A 116 7.43 8.51 -8.66
C PHE A 116 6.76 7.13 -8.78
N MET A 117 5.55 6.96 -8.20
CA MET A 117 4.79 5.72 -8.29
C MET A 117 4.42 5.37 -9.73
N ALA A 118 4.03 6.35 -10.54
CA ALA A 118 3.72 6.13 -11.96
C ALA A 118 4.95 5.59 -12.71
N ILE A 119 6.13 6.16 -12.47
CA ILE A 119 7.39 5.68 -13.06
C ILE A 119 7.71 4.26 -12.59
N VAL A 120 7.59 3.99 -11.28
CA VAL A 120 7.83 2.65 -10.72
C VAL A 120 6.92 1.62 -11.37
N LEU A 121 5.62 1.90 -11.49
CA LEU A 121 4.65 0.99 -12.10
C LEU A 121 4.93 0.75 -13.60
N LEU A 122 5.37 1.78 -14.35
CA LEU A 122 5.73 1.64 -15.76
C LEU A 122 7.00 0.80 -15.98
N VAL A 123 7.96 0.89 -15.06
CA VAL A 123 9.25 0.20 -15.17
C VAL A 123 9.23 -1.18 -14.50
N LYS A 124 8.27 -1.45 -13.62
CA LYS A 124 8.13 -2.73 -12.88
C LYS A 124 8.22 -3.95 -13.78
N ASP A 125 7.53 -3.94 -14.93
CA ASP A 125 7.53 -5.06 -15.88
C ASP A 125 8.86 -5.24 -16.64
N ARG A 126 9.75 -4.24 -16.59
CA ARG A 126 11.08 -4.26 -17.20
C ARG A 126 12.17 -4.66 -16.21
N LEU A 127 11.89 -4.66 -14.90
CA LEU A 127 12.85 -5.04 -13.87
C LEU A 127 12.93 -6.56 -13.75
N LYS A 128 14.12 -7.12 -13.94
CA LYS A 128 14.34 -8.56 -13.70
C LYS A 128 14.10 -8.85 -12.21
N PRO A 129 13.31 -9.88 -11.85
CA PRO A 129 13.10 -10.24 -10.45
C PRO A 129 14.45 -10.56 -9.81
N MET A 130 14.73 -9.92 -8.67
CA MET A 130 15.98 -10.14 -7.94
C MET A 130 15.91 -11.52 -7.28
N ILE A 131 16.45 -12.54 -7.96
CA ILE A 131 16.49 -13.91 -7.44
C ILE A 131 17.53 -13.97 -6.32
N PHE A 132 17.06 -14.00 -5.07
CA PHE A 132 17.92 -14.19 -3.91
C PHE A 132 18.43 -15.64 -3.86
N LYS A 133 19.70 -15.85 -4.23
CA LYS A 133 20.40 -17.14 -3.99
C LYS A 133 20.55 -17.40 -2.48
N PRO A 134 20.37 -18.65 -2.00
CA PRO A 134 20.58 -19.02 -0.60
C PRO A 134 22.02 -18.72 -0.17
N GLY A 135 22.19 -18.05 0.96
CA GLY A 135 23.47 -17.62 1.54
C GLY A 135 23.26 -17.00 2.93
N LYS A 136 24.32 -16.94 3.75
CA LYS A 136 24.30 -16.58 5.18
C LYS A 136 23.32 -15.43 5.49
N GLY A 137 22.33 -15.69 6.35
CA GLY A 137 21.36 -14.68 6.84
C GLY A 137 20.07 -14.53 6.01
N LYS A 138 19.87 -15.32 4.96
CA LYS A 138 18.66 -15.26 4.11
C LYS A 138 17.66 -16.36 4.48
N ILE A 139 16.40 -15.99 4.69
CA ILE A 139 15.31 -16.97 4.82
C ILE A 139 14.87 -17.34 3.41
N VAL A 140 14.96 -18.61 3.05
CA VAL A 140 14.50 -19.12 1.75
C VAL A 140 13.41 -20.15 2.02
N LYS A 141 12.22 -19.93 1.46
CA LYS A 141 11.09 -20.87 1.56
C LYS A 141 10.61 -21.26 0.18
N THR A 142 10.31 -22.55 0.05
CA THR A 142 9.73 -23.13 -1.15
C THR A 142 8.28 -23.48 -0.85
N HIS A 143 7.34 -22.78 -1.48
CA HIS A 143 5.94 -23.15 -1.45
C HIS A 143 5.62 -24.02 -2.67
N LYS A 144 5.11 -25.23 -2.42
CA LYS A 144 4.52 -26.07 -3.47
C LYS A 144 3.08 -25.64 -3.65
N MET A 145 2.74 -25.09 -4.82
CA MET A 145 1.35 -24.84 -5.21
C MET A 145 0.66 -26.16 -5.58
N GLU A 146 -0.67 -26.20 -5.52
CA GLU A 146 -1.49 -27.33 -5.99
C GLU A 146 -1.28 -27.66 -7.48
N SER A 147 -0.69 -26.73 -8.26
CA SER A 147 -0.32 -26.91 -9.67
C SER A 147 1.01 -27.66 -9.91
N GLY A 148 1.70 -28.09 -8.86
CA GLY A 148 2.98 -28.80 -8.96
C GLY A 148 4.21 -27.91 -9.20
N GLN A 149 4.04 -26.60 -9.42
CA GLN A 149 5.15 -25.64 -9.47
C GLN A 149 5.55 -25.19 -8.05
N ALA A 150 6.85 -25.22 -7.78
CA ALA A 150 7.44 -24.80 -6.52
C ALA A 150 8.06 -23.40 -6.69
N PHE A 151 7.51 -22.39 -6.01
CA PHE A 151 8.09 -21.06 -5.98
C PHE A 151 9.00 -20.91 -4.78
N THR A 152 10.27 -20.61 -5.04
CA THR A 152 11.28 -20.32 -4.02
C THR A 152 11.51 -18.82 -3.95
N TYR A 153 11.23 -18.22 -2.80
CA TYR A 153 11.53 -16.81 -2.54
C TYR A 153 12.46 -16.70 -1.33
N GLY A 154 13.21 -15.61 -1.26
CA GLY A 154 14.02 -15.32 -0.10
C GLY A 154 14.20 -13.84 0.17
N TYR A 155 14.42 -13.51 1.44
CA TYR A 155 14.60 -12.13 1.90
C TYR A 155 15.66 -12.07 3.00
N HIS A 156 16.28 -10.90 3.14
CA HIS A 156 17.16 -10.58 4.25
C HIS A 156 16.33 -9.87 5.34
N PRO A 157 16.20 -10.41 6.57
CA PRO A 157 15.30 -9.85 7.58
C PRO A 157 15.52 -8.36 7.87
N LEU A 158 16.79 -7.92 7.98
CA LEU A 158 17.10 -6.52 8.24
C LEU A 158 16.69 -5.59 7.08
N ALA A 159 16.91 -6.04 5.83
CA ALA A 159 16.55 -5.25 4.66
C ALA A 159 15.03 -5.21 4.49
N ALA A 160 14.35 -6.33 4.77
CA ALA A 160 12.90 -6.40 4.79
C ALA A 160 12.30 -5.41 5.80
N VAL A 161 12.84 -5.34 7.03
CA VAL A 161 12.39 -4.37 8.04
C VAL A 161 12.62 -2.93 7.58
N LEU A 162 13.81 -2.60 7.06
CA LEU A 162 14.13 -1.23 6.61
C LEU A 162 13.25 -0.79 5.43
N ILE A 163 13.09 -1.65 4.41
CA ILE A 163 12.22 -1.35 3.27
C ILE A 163 10.77 -1.22 3.75
N SER A 164 10.31 -2.13 4.60
CA SER A 164 8.96 -2.08 5.17
C SER A 164 8.73 -0.81 5.98
N PHE A 165 9.74 -0.30 6.68
CA PHE A 165 9.66 0.96 7.39
C PHE A 165 9.42 2.14 6.43
N VAL A 166 10.18 2.22 5.34
CA VAL A 166 10.00 3.29 4.33
C VAL A 166 8.64 3.18 3.65
N VAL A 167 8.22 1.97 3.31
CA VAL A 167 6.89 1.68 2.75
C VAL A 167 5.79 2.06 3.74
N GLY A 168 5.92 1.66 5.00
CA GLY A 168 5.00 2.01 6.07
C GLY A 168 4.92 3.52 6.26
N PHE A 169 6.06 4.21 6.32
CA PHE A 169 6.13 5.67 6.41
C PHE A 169 5.40 6.36 5.27
N SER A 170 5.67 5.95 4.02
CA SER A 170 4.99 6.50 2.84
C SER A 170 3.48 6.21 2.89
N SER A 171 3.11 5.02 3.39
CA SER A 171 1.71 4.62 3.56
C SER A 171 0.97 5.46 4.60
N GLY A 172 1.58 5.70 5.77
CA GLY A 172 1.02 6.57 6.80
C GLY A 172 1.00 8.05 6.38
N LEU A 173 1.97 8.48 5.56
CA LEU A 173 2.08 9.85 5.09
C LEU A 173 1.05 10.17 4.01
N PHE A 174 0.79 9.25 3.08
CA PHE A 174 -0.05 9.51 1.89
C PHE A 174 -1.31 8.67 1.81
N GLY A 175 -1.52 7.72 2.72
CA GLY A 175 -2.67 6.82 2.69
C GLY A 175 -2.63 5.87 1.48
N ILE A 176 -1.43 5.48 1.03
CA ILE A 176 -1.22 4.59 -0.12
C ILE A 176 -0.59 3.27 0.34
N GLY A 177 -1.14 2.14 -0.12
CA GLY A 177 -0.71 0.81 0.33
C GLY A 177 0.64 0.39 -0.24
N GLY A 178 1.35 -0.45 0.51
CA GLY A 178 2.70 -0.87 0.16
C GLY A 178 2.84 -1.78 -1.05
N GLY A 179 1.77 -2.42 -1.55
CA GLY A 179 1.90 -3.33 -2.71
C GLY A 179 2.22 -2.63 -4.03
N ALA A 180 2.23 -1.30 -4.04
CA ALA A 180 2.67 -0.48 -5.16
C ALA A 180 4.20 -0.32 -5.22
N LEU A 181 4.85 -0.44 -4.07
CA LEU A 181 6.29 -0.27 -3.82
C LEU A 181 7.00 -1.63 -3.79
#